data_AF-A0A7Z7HPT6-F1
#
_entry.id   AF-A0A7Z7HPT6-F1
#
_cell.length_a   1.000
_cell.length_b   1.000
_cell.length_c   1.000
_cell.angle_alpha   90.00
_cell.angle_beta   90.00
_cell.angle_gamma   90.00
#
_symmetry.space_group_name_H-M   'P 1'
#
loop_
_entity.id
_entity.type
_entity.pdbx_description
1 polymer ?
#
loop_
_entity_poly.entity_id
_entity_poly.type
_entity_poly.pdbx_seq_one_letter_code
_entity_poly.pdbx_strand_id
1 'polypeptide(L)'
;MRALIDAGTLLPLSRTDCLAEFERVLAYPEFALTPDAQQSILADYRNRLQTSASAASTVSATDAEEPLRLPKCSDRDDQKFLELARDSQAAALVTSDKALLKLARHRLLAGRFRILTPEHLLAEFGVT
;
A
#
# COMPACT_ATOMS: atom_id res chain seq x y z
N MET A 1 -9.53 11.73 2.18
CA MET A 1 -9.24 10.29 2.34
C MET A 1 -9.56 9.74 3.73
N ARG A 2 -9.07 10.34 4.82
CA ARG A 2 -9.31 9.87 6.20
C ARG A 2 -10.78 9.56 6.52
N ALA A 3 -11.71 10.45 6.18
CA ALA A 3 -13.14 10.20 6.40
C ALA A 3 -13.68 8.92 5.73
N LEU A 4 -13.19 8.58 4.53
CA LEU A 4 -13.58 7.35 3.83
C LEU A 4 -13.00 6.09 4.49
N ILE A 5 -11.81 6.20 5.09
CA ILE A 5 -11.18 5.12 5.87
C ILE A 5 -11.95 4.91 7.17
N ASP A 6 -12.25 6.00 7.87
CA ASP A 6 -12.95 5.98 9.16
C ASP A 6 -14.40 5.47 8.99
N ALA A 7 -15.01 5.69 7.82
CA ALA A 7 -16.31 5.15 7.43
C ALA A 7 -16.25 3.70 6.92
N GLY A 8 -15.07 3.08 6.84
CA GLY A 8 -14.88 1.72 6.31
C GLY A 8 -15.10 1.57 4.80
N THR A 9 -15.24 2.68 4.07
CA THR A 9 -15.36 2.67 2.60
C THR A 9 -14.03 2.35 1.93
N LEU A 10 -12.93 2.85 2.51
CA LEU A 10 -11.58 2.49 2.11
C LEU A 10 -10.93 1.66 3.20
N LEU A 11 -10.33 0.54 2.80
CA LEU A 11 -9.66 -0.39 3.70
C LEU A 11 -8.16 -0.36 3.39
N PRO A 12 -7.37 0.53 4.03
CA PRO A 12 -5.96 0.66 3.72
C PRO A 12 -5.19 -0.56 4.23
N LEU A 13 -4.25 -1.03 3.42
CA LEU A 13 -3.49 -2.25 3.67
C LEU A 13 -2.03 -1.89 3.91
N SER A 14 -1.38 -2.62 4.82
CA SER A 14 0.07 -2.49 5.05
C SER A 14 0.67 -3.83 5.45
N ARG A 15 2.00 -3.92 5.34
CA ARG A 15 2.84 -4.99 5.92
C ARG A 15 3.95 -4.40 6.78
N THR A 16 4.71 -5.26 7.46
CA THR A 16 5.70 -4.85 8.48
C THR A 16 6.80 -3.93 7.94
N ASP A 17 7.32 -4.16 6.74
CA ASP A 17 8.41 -3.35 6.19
C ASP A 17 7.92 -1.97 5.67
N CYS A 18 6.69 -1.85 5.17
CA CYS A 18 6.06 -0.55 4.88
C CYS A 18 5.87 0.26 6.17
N LEU A 19 5.49 -0.41 7.27
CA LEU A 19 5.35 0.25 8.57
C LEU A 19 6.70 0.70 9.14
N ALA A 20 7.75 -0.11 8.97
CA ALA A 20 9.09 0.22 9.41
C ALA A 20 9.64 1.47 8.70
N GLU A 21 9.30 1.68 7.42
CA GLU A 21 9.64 2.92 6.72
C GLU A 21 8.93 4.13 7.29
N PHE A 22 7.63 4.01 7.57
CA PHE A 22 6.89 5.12 8.16
C PHE A 22 7.42 5.48 9.55
N GLU A 23 7.72 4.47 10.38
CA GLU A 23 8.34 4.66 11.69
C GLU A 23 9.69 5.39 11.60
N ARG A 24 10.53 5.03 10.62
CA ARG A 24 11.78 5.72 10.34
C ARG A 24 11.57 7.17 9.89
N VAL A 25 10.58 7.44 9.04
CA VAL A 25 10.22 8.80 8.58
C VAL A 25 9.78 9.66 9.76
N LEU A 26 8.98 9.13 10.69
CA LEU A 26 8.56 9.88 11.89
C LEU A 26 9.74 10.27 12.78
N ALA A 27 10.84 9.53 12.73
CA ALA A 27 12.06 9.81 13.48
C ALA A 27 12.99 10.84 12.79
N TYR A 28 12.68 11.30 11.58
CA TYR A 28 13.50 12.29 10.89
C TYR A 28 13.49 13.65 11.62
N PRO A 29 14.67 14.27 11.83
CA PRO A 29 14.79 15.51 12.59
C PRO A 29 14.01 16.68 11.96
N GLU A 30 13.79 16.66 10.65
CA GLU A 30 13.04 17.65 9.88
C GLU A 30 11.59 17.81 10.35
N PHE A 31 11.00 16.78 10.97
CA PHE A 31 9.63 16.85 11.50
C PHE A 31 9.56 17.36 12.95
N ALA A 32 10.69 17.45 13.65
CA ALA A 32 10.78 17.91 15.04
C ALA A 32 9.78 17.22 16.00
N LEU A 33 9.50 15.93 15.77
CA LEU A 33 8.57 15.15 16.59
C LEU A 33 9.24 14.59 17.84
N THR A 34 8.61 14.80 19.00
CA THR A 34 8.99 14.10 20.24
C THR A 34 8.74 12.59 20.12
N PRO A 35 9.44 11.74 20.88
CA PRO A 35 9.20 10.29 20.88
C PRO A 35 7.74 9.90 21.17
N ASP A 36 7.05 10.63 22.04
CA ASP A 36 5.63 10.38 22.35
C ASP A 36 4.71 10.73 21.18
N ALA A 37 5.01 11.83 20.46
CA ALA A 37 4.28 12.21 19.26
C ALA A 37 4.47 11.18 18.13
N GLN A 38 5.70 10.69 17.93
CA GLN A 38 6.00 9.63 16.95
C GLN A 38 5.17 8.36 17.26
N GLN A 39 5.18 7.91 18.51
CA GLN A 39 4.41 6.74 18.94
C GLN A 39 2.90 6.94 18.77
N SER A 40 2.37 8.11 19.12
CA SER A 40 0.95 8.43 18.96
C SER A 40 0.50 8.41 17.50
N ILE A 41 1.27 9.04 16.59
CA ILE A 41 0.99 9.05 15.15
C ILE A 41 1.05 7.62 14.60
N LEU A 42 2.07 6.86 14.97
CA LEU A 42 2.25 5.50 14.50
C LEU A 42 1.12 4.57 14.99
N ALA A 43 0.65 4.76 16.22
CA ALA A 43 -0.50 4.03 16.76
C ALA A 43 -1.80 4.39 16.04
N ASP A 44 -2.08 5.69 15.82
CA ASP A 44 -3.26 6.14 15.05
C ASP A 44 -3.25 5.57 13.62
N TYR A 45 -2.07 5.55 12.98
CA TYR A 45 -1.89 4.97 11.66
C TYR A 45 -2.15 3.46 11.66
N ARG A 46 -1.54 2.71 12.60
CA ARG A 46 -1.72 1.25 12.73
C ARG A 46 -3.19 0.87 12.99
N ASN A 47 -3.90 1.64 13.82
CA ASN A 47 -5.31 1.38 14.13
C ASN A 47 -6.25 1.49 12.92
N ARG A 48 -5.81 2.14 11.83
CA ARG A 48 -6.60 2.31 10.60
C ARG A 48 -6.28 1.26 9.54
N LEU A 49 -5.16 0.56 9.67
CA LEU A 49 -4.73 -0.42 8.70
C LEU A 49 -5.47 -1.74 8.91
N GLN A 50 -5.92 -2.32 7.80
CA GLN A 50 -6.13 -3.75 7.72
C GLN A 50 -4.75 -4.40 7.64
N THR A 51 -4.36 -5.11 8.68
CA THR A 51 -3.21 -6.01 8.57
C THR A 51 -3.60 -7.11 7.62
N SER A 52 -2.86 -7.28 6.53
CA SER A 52 -2.92 -8.53 5.77
C SER A 52 -2.44 -9.62 6.73
N ALA A 53 -3.38 -10.21 7.48
CA ALA A 53 -3.14 -11.40 8.25
C ALA A 53 -2.76 -12.42 7.18
N SER A 54 -1.45 -12.64 7.11
CA SER A 54 -0.75 -13.50 6.17
C SER A 54 -1.74 -14.33 5.35
N ALA A 55 -2.04 -13.86 4.13
CA ALA A 55 -2.28 -14.79 3.05
C ALA A 55 -0.94 -15.52 2.79
N ALA A 56 -0.42 -16.22 3.81
CA ALA A 56 0.18 -17.52 3.63
C ALA A 56 -0.95 -18.34 3.03
N SER A 57 -1.10 -18.12 1.72
CA SER A 57 -1.89 -18.92 0.85
C SER A 57 -1.41 -20.32 1.15
N THR A 58 -2.26 -21.06 1.87
CA THR A 58 -2.16 -22.51 1.92
C THR A 58 -2.60 -22.94 0.53
N VAL A 59 -1.78 -22.62 -0.48
CA VAL A 59 -1.86 -23.21 -1.79
C VAL A 59 -1.43 -24.64 -1.53
N SER A 60 -2.43 -25.49 -1.32
CA SER A 60 -2.28 -26.91 -1.55
C SER A 60 -1.50 -27.04 -2.86
N ALA A 61 -0.35 -27.73 -2.82
CA ALA A 61 0.61 -27.87 -3.90
C ALA A 61 0.04 -28.73 -5.07
N THR A 62 -1.09 -28.31 -5.58
CA THR A 62 -1.88 -28.90 -6.65
C THR A 62 -2.29 -27.72 -7.52
N ASP A 63 -1.64 -27.64 -8.68
CA ASP A 63 -1.70 -26.57 -9.69
C ASP A 63 -0.89 -25.30 -9.34
N ALA A 64 0.43 -25.43 -9.42
CA ALA A 64 1.36 -24.30 -9.42
C ALA A 64 1.15 -23.45 -10.69
N GLU A 65 0.19 -22.52 -10.65
CA GLU A 65 0.23 -21.34 -11.50
C GLU A 65 1.59 -20.65 -11.26
N GLU A 66 2.31 -20.37 -12.34
CA GLU A 66 3.59 -19.66 -12.28
C GLU A 66 3.42 -18.40 -11.40
N PRO A 67 4.33 -18.13 -10.44
CA PRO A 67 4.18 -17.00 -9.52
C PRO A 67 3.91 -15.75 -10.34
N LEU A 68 2.74 -15.17 -10.13
CA LEU A 68 2.21 -14.07 -10.94
C LEU A 68 3.21 -12.92 -10.94
N ARG A 69 3.96 -12.80 -12.05
CA ARG A 69 5.09 -11.88 -12.16
C ARG A 69 4.62 -10.44 -12.12
N LEU A 70 5.28 -9.62 -11.30
CA LEU A 70 5.09 -8.17 -11.25
C LEU A 70 6.10 -7.47 -12.16
N PRO A 71 5.78 -6.26 -12.68
CA PRO A 71 6.81 -5.41 -13.23
C PRO A 71 7.85 -5.06 -12.17
N LYS A 72 9.09 -4.84 -12.61
CA LYS A 72 10.13 -4.28 -11.76
C LYS A 72 9.93 -2.77 -11.65
N CYS A 73 9.82 -2.26 -10.43
CA CYS A 73 9.91 -0.83 -10.19
C CYS A 73 11.36 -0.36 -10.39
N SER A 74 11.54 0.84 -10.95
CA SER A 74 12.87 1.43 -11.11
C SER A 74 13.49 1.84 -9.78
N ASP A 75 12.63 2.18 -8.81
CA ASP A 75 13.00 2.27 -7.40
C ASP A 75 12.84 0.87 -6.77
N ARG A 76 13.92 0.33 -6.24
CA ARG A 76 13.93 -1.03 -5.68
C ARG A 76 13.21 -1.11 -4.35
N ASP A 77 13.20 -0.02 -3.57
CA ASP A 77 12.53 0.02 -2.29
C ASP A 77 11.02 0.00 -2.50
N ASP A 78 10.53 0.66 -3.56
CA ASP A 78 9.09 0.71 -3.88
C ASP A 78 8.50 -0.59 -4.45
N GLN A 79 9.33 -1.59 -4.77
CA GLN A 79 8.85 -2.89 -5.25
C GLN A 79 7.87 -3.54 -4.26
N LYS A 80 8.08 -3.31 -2.95
CA LYS A 80 7.24 -3.86 -1.87
C LYS A 80 5.77 -3.47 -1.97
N PHE A 81 5.46 -2.29 -2.53
CA PHE A 81 4.09 -1.82 -2.65
C PHE A 81 3.32 -2.59 -3.73
N LEU A 82 3.99 -2.98 -4.82
CA LEU A 82 3.41 -3.83 -5.85
C LEU A 82 3.17 -5.26 -5.33
N GLU A 83 4.12 -5.77 -4.56
CA GLU A 83 4.01 -7.08 -3.90
C GLU A 83 2.85 -7.10 -2.91
N LEU A 84 2.78 -6.08 -2.03
CA LEU A 84 1.69 -5.93 -1.09
C LEU A 84 0.33 -5.89 -1.80
N ALA A 85 0.18 -5.07 -2.84
CA ALA A 85 -1.07 -4.98 -3.60
C ALA A 85 -1.48 -6.32 -4.24
N ARG A 86 -0.51 -7.08 -4.78
CA ARG A 86 -0.75 -8.43 -5.32
C ARG A 86 -1.17 -9.41 -4.23
N ASP A 87 -0.40 -9.51 -3.16
CA ASP A 87 -0.55 -10.54 -2.12
C ASP A 87 -1.80 -10.32 -1.27
N SER A 88 -2.25 -9.07 -1.15
CA SER A 88 -3.49 -8.70 -0.47
C SER A 88 -4.71 -8.63 -1.40
N GLN A 89 -4.54 -8.91 -2.70
CA GLN A 89 -5.59 -8.74 -3.71
C GLN A 89 -6.26 -7.36 -3.66
N ALA A 90 -5.46 -6.31 -3.42
CA ALA A 90 -5.96 -4.95 -3.31
C ALA A 90 -6.63 -4.50 -4.62
N ALA A 91 -7.72 -3.73 -4.53
CA ALA A 91 -8.34 -3.14 -5.72
C ALA A 91 -7.44 -2.08 -6.39
N ALA A 92 -6.68 -1.33 -5.58
CA ALA A 92 -5.78 -0.30 -6.06
C ALA A 92 -4.57 -0.11 -5.14
N LEU A 93 -3.43 0.23 -5.74
CA LEU A 93 -2.29 0.88 -5.12
C LEU A 93 -2.42 2.38 -5.33
N VAL A 94 -2.51 3.14 -4.24
CA VAL A 94 -2.65 4.60 -4.28
C VAL A 94 -1.30 5.25 -3.98
N THR A 95 -0.78 6.08 -4.87
CA THR A 95 0.55 6.68 -4.73
C THR A 95 0.69 7.98 -5.51
N SER A 96 1.52 8.88 -5.00
CA SER A 96 1.99 10.07 -5.73
C SER A 96 3.39 9.88 -6.33
N ASP A 97 4.01 8.71 -6.12
CA ASP A 97 5.34 8.40 -6.63
C ASP A 97 5.35 8.19 -8.15
N LYS A 98 6.32 8.81 -8.83
CA LYS A 98 6.41 8.79 -10.30
C LYS A 98 6.91 7.46 -10.84
N ALA A 99 7.76 6.73 -10.12
CA ALA A 99 8.25 5.42 -10.56
C ALA A 99 7.12 4.39 -10.56
N LEU A 100 6.31 4.35 -9.50
CA LEU A 100 5.13 3.51 -9.42
C LEU A 100 4.03 3.93 -10.40
N LEU A 101 3.73 5.23 -10.54
CA LEU A 101 2.70 5.71 -11.48
C LEU A 101 3.02 5.36 -12.94
N LYS A 102 4.29 5.32 -13.34
CA LYS A 102 4.70 4.85 -14.68
C LYS A 102 4.31 3.40 -14.96
N LEU A 103 4.13 2.59 -13.93
CA LEU A 103 3.73 1.18 -14.07
C LEU A 103 2.23 0.98 -14.19
N ALA A 104 1.40 2.02 -14.02
CA ALA A 104 -0.06 1.92 -13.98
C ALA A 104 -0.70 1.22 -15.20
N ARG A 105 -0.04 1.29 -16.36
CA ARG A 105 -0.50 0.68 -17.62
C ARG A 105 0.32 -0.54 -18.03
N HIS A 106 1.17 -1.06 -17.14
CA HIS A 106 2.04 -2.18 -17.45
C HIS A 106 1.22 -3.47 -17.64
N ARG A 107 1.46 -4.20 -18.75
CA ARG A 107 0.68 -5.40 -19.12
C ARG A 107 0.58 -6.46 -18.04
N LEU A 108 1.61 -6.60 -17.21
CA LEU A 108 1.63 -7.58 -16.11
C LEU A 108 0.62 -7.24 -14.99
N LEU A 109 0.15 -6.00 -14.90
CA LEU A 109 -0.85 -5.55 -13.91
C LEU A 109 -2.28 -5.59 -14.45
N ALA A 110 -2.46 -5.86 -15.74
CA ALA A 110 -3.79 -5.92 -16.36
C ALA A 110 -4.68 -6.96 -15.65
N GLY A 111 -5.86 -6.55 -15.22
CA GLY A 111 -6.83 -7.40 -14.52
C GLY A 111 -6.48 -7.74 -13.07
N ARG A 112 -5.48 -7.09 -12.46
CA ARG A 112 -5.06 -7.34 -11.07
C ARG A 112 -5.49 -6.23 -10.12
N PHE A 113 -4.80 -5.10 -10.19
CA PHE A 113 -5.04 -3.91 -9.38
C PHE A 113 -4.66 -2.67 -10.15
N ARG A 114 -5.28 -1.54 -9.82
CA ARG A 114 -5.01 -0.24 -10.45
C ARG A 114 -3.90 0.49 -9.71
N ILE A 115 -3.11 1.32 -10.39
CA ILE A 115 -2.23 2.29 -9.72
C ILE A 115 -2.81 3.68 -9.99
N LEU A 116 -3.18 4.39 -8.92
CA LEU A 116 -3.90 5.66 -8.98
C LEU A 116 -3.23 6.70 -8.09
N THR A 117 -3.45 7.97 -8.38
CA THR A 117 -3.11 9.03 -7.44
C THR A 117 -4.19 9.17 -6.36
N PRO A 118 -3.88 9.76 -5.20
CA PRO A 118 -4.90 10.05 -4.19
C PRO A 118 -6.08 10.87 -4.73
N GLU A 119 -5.81 11.86 -5.59
CA GLU A 119 -6.83 12.73 -6.18
C GLU A 119 -7.75 11.95 -7.12
N HIS A 120 -7.19 11.06 -7.96
CA HIS A 120 -8.00 10.21 -8.82
C HIS A 120 -8.88 9.26 -8.02
N LEU A 121 -8.37 8.66 -6.93
CA LEU A 121 -9.18 7.81 -6.09
C LEU A 121 -10.31 8.61 -5.43
N LEU A 122 -10.04 9.79 -4.87
CA LEU A 122 -11.04 10.61 -4.20
C LEU A 122 -12.15 11.08 -5.14
N ALA A 123 -11.80 11.42 -6.38
CA ALA A 123 -12.77 11.78 -7.41
C ALA A 123 -13.78 10.65 -7.71
N GLU A 124 -13.38 9.37 -7.61
CA GLU A 124 -14.29 8.22 -7.77
C GLU A 124 -15.37 8.16 -6.68
N PHE A 125 -15.14 8.78 -5.52
CA PHE A 125 -16.10 8.89 -4.42
C PHE A 125 -16.79 10.26 -4.37
N GLY A 126 -16.61 11.11 -5.38
CA GLY A 126 -17.17 12.46 -5.40
C GLY A 126 -16.56 13.40 -4.35
N VAL A 127 -15.35 13.09 -3.86
CA VAL A 127 -14.60 13.93 -2.93
C VAL A 127 -13.54 14.70 -3.72
N THR A 128 -13.68 16.02 -3.78
CA THR A 128 -12.66 16.95 -4.35
C THR A 128 -11.79 17.55 -3.27
#